data_AF-A0A1V5AQ01-F1
#
_entry.id   AF-A0A1V5AQ01-F1
#
_cell.length_a   1.000
_cell.length_b   1.000
_cell.length_c   1.000
_cell.angle_alpha   90.00
_cell.angle_beta   90.00
_cell.angle_gamma   90.00
#
_symmetry.space_group_name_H-M   'P 1'
#
loop_
_entity.id
_entity.type
_entity.pdbx_description
1 polymer ?
#
loop_
_entity_poly.entity_id
_entity_poly.type
_entity_poly.pdbx_seq_one_letter_code
_entity_poly.pdbx_strand_id
1 'polypeptide(L)'
;MHARVSCVEDNYVHLREESAALAATQNILSDNQLIQLRLINELRDAAKKKPQPAQKDRADVLRALLAANGGKMLAKDARKMMHLSKERFSELIKICSFVETKPLHSDKRNSVIILKSELVPRNY
;
A
#
# COMPACT_ATOMS: atom_id res chain seq x y z
N MET A 1 -11.56 6.60 -69.81
CA MET A 1 -10.66 7.10 -68.74
C MET A 1 -11.44 7.72 -67.59
N HIS A 2 -12.44 8.59 -67.82
CA HIS A 2 -13.20 9.27 -66.76
C HIS A 2 -13.82 8.37 -65.67
N ALA A 3 -14.48 7.27 -66.01
CA ALA A 3 -15.11 6.38 -65.02
C ALA A 3 -14.12 5.72 -64.04
N ARG A 4 -12.88 5.46 -64.50
CA ARG A 4 -11.83 4.89 -63.64
C ARG A 4 -11.24 5.93 -62.69
N VAL A 5 -11.16 7.19 -63.12
CA VAL A 5 -10.71 8.31 -62.28
C VAL A 5 -11.72 8.56 -61.17
N SER A 6 -13.02 8.62 -61.51
CA SER A 6 -14.12 8.78 -60.53
C SER A 6 -14.11 7.69 -59.45
N CYS A 7 -13.95 6.42 -59.85
CA CYS A 7 -13.89 5.31 -58.89
C CYS A 7 -12.68 5.38 -57.95
N VAL A 8 -11.54 5.89 -58.42
CA VAL A 8 -10.35 6.08 -57.57
C VAL A 8 -10.55 7.25 -56.61
N GLU A 9 -11.20 8.33 -57.04
CA GLU A 9 -11.53 9.48 -56.21
C GLU A 9 -12.51 9.09 -55.08
N ASP A 10 -13.55 8.31 -55.39
CA ASP A 10 -14.51 7.81 -54.39
C ASP A 10 -13.83 6.92 -53.34
N ASN A 11 -12.95 6.01 -53.78
CA ASN A 11 -12.17 5.17 -52.88
C ASN A 11 -11.21 5.98 -52.01
N TYR A 12 -10.63 7.06 -52.55
CA TYR A 12 -9.74 7.95 -51.80
C TYR A 12 -10.51 8.73 -50.73
N VAL A 13 -11.70 9.22 -51.04
CA VAL A 13 -12.59 9.88 -50.07
C VAL A 13 -12.95 8.91 -48.95
N HIS A 14 -13.38 7.70 -49.29
CA HIS A 14 -13.73 6.68 -48.29
C HIS A 14 -12.57 6.32 -47.37
N LEU A 15 -11.37 6.11 -47.92
CA LEU A 15 -10.17 5.80 -47.14
C LEU A 15 -9.77 6.96 -46.21
N ARG A 16 -9.98 8.21 -46.63
CA ARG A 16 -9.71 9.40 -45.82
C ARG A 16 -10.69 9.51 -44.65
N GLU A 17 -11.97 9.21 -44.88
CA GLU A 17 -12.99 9.17 -43.84
C GLU A 17 -12.68 8.08 -42.80
N GLU A 18 -12.31 6.88 -43.24
CA GLU A 18 -11.90 5.78 -42.36
C GLU A 18 -10.66 6.16 -41.54
N SER A 19 -9.66 6.77 -42.18
CA SER A 19 -8.45 7.26 -41.50
C SER A 19 -8.76 8.32 -40.43
N ALA A 20 -9.71 9.22 -40.70
CA ALA A 20 -10.14 10.23 -39.75
C ALA A 20 -10.88 9.62 -38.54
N ALA A 21 -11.74 8.62 -38.79
CA ALA A 21 -12.44 7.89 -37.73
C ALA A 21 -11.48 7.07 -36.85
N LEU A 22 -10.48 6.42 -37.46
CA LEU A 22 -9.42 5.70 -36.75
C LEU A 22 -8.59 6.66 -35.88
N ALA A 23 -8.21 7.83 -36.40
CA ALA A 23 -7.48 8.84 -35.64
C ALA A 23 -8.28 9.35 -34.43
N ALA A 24 -9.58 9.60 -34.60
CA ALA A 24 -10.46 10.00 -33.51
C ALA A 24 -10.56 8.91 -32.42
N THR A 25 -10.70 7.65 -32.83
CA THR A 25 -10.75 6.50 -31.90
C THR A 25 -9.44 6.34 -31.14
N GLN A 26 -8.29 6.50 -31.81
CA GLN A 26 -6.98 6.42 -31.20
C GLN A 26 -6.76 7.53 -30.16
N ASN A 27 -7.23 8.74 -30.42
CA ASN A 27 -7.16 9.84 -29.46
C ASN A 27 -7.98 9.54 -28.19
N ILE A 28 -9.23 9.08 -28.36
CA ILE A 28 -10.08 8.68 -27.23
C ILE A 28 -9.43 7.56 -26.41
N LEU A 29 -8.85 6.56 -27.07
CA LEU A 29 -8.16 5.47 -26.40
C LEU A 29 -6.95 5.96 -25.60
N SER A 30 -6.14 6.85 -26.19
CA SER A 30 -4.97 7.46 -25.53
C SER A 30 -5.38 8.24 -24.28
N ASP A 31 -6.45 9.03 -24.37
CA ASP A 31 -6.94 9.83 -23.25
C ASP A 31 -7.44 8.92 -22.12
N ASN A 32 -8.19 7.87 -22.46
CA ASN A 32 -8.63 6.87 -21.49
C ASN A 32 -7.45 6.17 -20.80
N GLN A 33 -6.40 5.82 -21.55
CA GLN A 33 -5.18 5.23 -20.98
C GLN A 33 -4.48 6.20 -20.00
N LEU A 34 -4.40 7.48 -20.34
CA LEU A 34 -3.80 8.50 -19.47
C LEU A 34 -4.60 8.68 -18.17
N ILE A 35 -5.93 8.71 -18.27
CA ILE A 35 -6.83 8.80 -17.11
C ILE A 35 -6.66 7.58 -16.20
N GLN A 36 -6.60 6.36 -16.77
CA GLN A 36 -6.39 5.13 -16.01
C GLN A 36 -5.04 5.13 -15.27
N LEU A 37 -3.97 5.57 -15.94
CA LEU A 37 -2.64 5.66 -15.31
C LEU A 37 -2.63 6.63 -14.13
N ARG A 38 -3.30 7.79 -14.25
CA ARG A 38 -3.44 8.75 -13.15
C ARG A 38 -4.18 8.13 -11.96
N LEU A 39 -5.33 7.50 -12.22
CA LEU A 39 -6.11 6.82 -11.18
C LEU A 39 -5.32 5.70 -10.48
N ILE A 40 -4.59 4.88 -11.25
CA ILE A 40 -3.74 3.82 -10.67
C ILE A 40 -2.68 4.41 -9.74
N ASN A 41 -2.04 5.51 -10.13
CA ASN A 41 -1.04 6.16 -9.30
C ASN A 41 -1.64 6.76 -8.03
N GLU A 42 -2.79 7.43 -8.14
CA GLU A 42 -3.53 7.97 -6.98
C GLU A 42 -3.93 6.87 -6.00
N LEU A 43 -4.45 5.74 -6.51
CA LEU A 43 -4.81 4.58 -5.69
C LEU A 43 -3.59 3.95 -5.01
N ARG A 44 -2.46 3.85 -5.73
CA ARG A 44 -1.19 3.34 -5.17
C ARG A 44 -0.66 4.27 -4.08
N ASP A 45 -0.74 5.58 -4.26
CA ASP A 45 -0.27 6.54 -3.28
C ASP A 45 -1.19 6.61 -2.06
N ALA A 46 -2.51 6.50 -2.25
CA ALA A 46 -3.48 6.33 -1.16
C ALA A 46 -3.23 5.05 -0.36
N ALA A 47 -2.93 3.93 -1.04
CA ALA A 47 -2.60 2.67 -0.40
C ALA A 47 -1.27 2.69 0.36
N LYS A 48 -0.30 3.52 -0.06
CA LYS A 48 1.03 3.59 0.56
C LYS A 48 1.10 4.39 1.88
N LYS A 49 0.09 5.17 2.25
CA LYS A 49 0.30 6.25 3.24
C LYS A 49 -0.52 6.28 4.52
N LYS A 50 -1.40 5.32 4.80
CA LYS A 50 -2.00 5.26 6.15
C LYS A 50 -2.08 3.79 6.60
N PRO A 51 -1.50 3.41 7.75
CA PRO A 51 -1.93 2.18 8.39
C PRO A 51 -3.46 2.24 8.47
N GLN A 52 -4.14 1.17 8.06
CA GLN A 52 -5.61 1.11 8.15
C GLN A 52 -6.03 1.56 9.56
N PRO A 53 -7.19 2.20 9.77
CA PRO A 53 -7.62 2.63 11.10
C PRO A 53 -7.42 1.56 12.17
N ALA A 54 -7.75 0.30 11.83
CA ALA A 54 -7.48 -0.87 12.66
C ALA A 54 -5.98 -1.12 12.97
N GLN A 55 -5.06 -0.87 12.04
CA GLN A 55 -3.61 -1.02 12.26
C GLN A 55 -3.03 0.09 13.14
N LYS A 56 -3.52 1.34 13.01
CA LYS A 56 -3.13 2.44 13.91
C LYS A 56 -3.59 2.15 15.35
N ASP A 57 -4.84 1.73 15.51
CA ASP A 57 -5.38 1.32 16.80
C ASP A 57 -4.57 0.16 17.41
N ARG A 58 -4.11 -0.80 16.58
CA ARG A 58 -3.29 -1.93 17.05
C ARG A 58 -1.89 -1.49 17.51
N ALA A 59 -1.28 -0.51 16.83
CA ALA A 59 0.00 0.05 17.26
C ALA A 59 -0.15 0.80 18.60
N ASP A 60 -1.20 1.58 18.75
CA ASP A 60 -1.50 2.30 19.98
C ASP A 60 -1.83 1.34 21.14
N VAL A 61 -2.56 0.25 20.87
CA VAL A 61 -2.80 -0.84 21.83
C VAL A 61 -1.49 -1.52 22.23
N LEU A 62 -0.60 -1.85 21.29
CA LEU A 62 0.70 -2.45 21.61
C LEU A 62 1.54 -1.51 22.48
N ARG A 63 1.52 -0.20 22.19
CA ARG A 63 2.21 0.81 22.98
C ARG A 63 1.68 0.89 24.41
N ALA A 64 0.36 0.96 24.59
CA ALA A 64 -0.27 0.97 25.91
C ALA A 64 0.01 -0.32 26.69
N LEU A 65 -0.05 -1.47 26.00
CA LEU A 65 0.25 -2.77 26.58
C LEU A 65 1.70 -2.87 27.08
N LEU A 66 2.66 -2.36 26.30
CA LEU A 66 4.06 -2.29 26.72
C LEU A 66 4.24 -1.35 27.92
N ALA A 67 3.63 -0.16 27.89
CA ALA A 67 3.71 0.80 28.99
C ALA A 67 3.16 0.21 30.30
N ALA A 68 2.03 -0.49 30.24
CA ALA A 68 1.43 -1.17 31.39
C ALA A 68 2.31 -2.30 31.97
N ASN A 69 3.22 -2.86 31.18
CA ASN A 69 4.16 -3.92 31.60
C ASN A 69 5.58 -3.40 31.82
N GLY A 70 5.74 -2.12 32.20
CA GLY A 70 7.05 -1.54 32.52
C GLY A 70 7.96 -1.36 31.30
N GLY A 71 7.38 -1.25 30.11
CA GLY A 71 8.09 -0.98 28.86
C GLY A 71 8.73 -2.19 28.19
N LYS A 72 8.56 -3.43 28.70
CA LYS A 72 9.12 -4.63 28.08
C LYS A 72 8.27 -5.88 28.34
N MET A 73 8.18 -6.77 27.36
CA MET A 73 7.54 -8.09 27.52
C MET A 73 7.98 -9.08 26.46
N LEU A 74 7.65 -10.37 26.62
CA LEU A 74 7.89 -11.36 25.58
C LEU A 74 6.93 -11.14 24.40
N ALA A 75 7.46 -11.24 23.18
CA ALA A 75 6.68 -11.10 21.95
C ALA A 75 5.52 -12.11 21.87
N LYS A 76 5.72 -13.31 22.41
CA LYS A 76 4.69 -14.37 22.45
C LYS A 76 3.50 -13.97 23.33
N ASP A 77 3.76 -13.29 24.43
CA ASP A 77 2.74 -12.90 25.41
C ASP A 77 1.97 -11.69 24.89
N ALA A 78 2.69 -10.70 24.34
CA ALA A 78 2.10 -9.56 23.63
C ALA A 78 1.13 -10.02 22.54
N ARG A 79 1.59 -10.93 21.67
CA ARG A 79 0.78 -11.50 20.60
C ARG A 79 -0.47 -12.20 21.12
N LYS A 80 -0.35 -12.97 22.22
CA LYS A 80 -1.47 -13.68 22.85
C LYS A 80 -2.49 -12.70 23.41
N MET A 81 -2.05 -11.66 24.13
CA MET A 81 -2.92 -10.62 24.69
C MET A 81 -3.62 -9.80 23.60
N MET A 82 -2.97 -9.60 22.45
CA MET A 82 -3.57 -8.91 21.31
C MET A 82 -4.45 -9.82 20.43
N HIS A 83 -4.50 -11.12 20.70
CA HIS A 83 -5.22 -12.12 19.89
C HIS A 83 -4.83 -12.08 18.40
N LEU A 84 -3.53 -11.97 18.10
CA LEU A 84 -3.01 -11.91 16.73
C LEU A 84 -2.33 -13.23 16.31
N SER A 85 -2.38 -13.52 15.00
CA SER A 85 -1.54 -14.57 14.40
C SER A 85 -0.07 -14.14 14.45
N LYS A 86 0.85 -15.10 14.27
CA LYS A 86 2.29 -14.82 14.30
C LYS A 86 2.71 -13.89 13.16
N GLU A 87 2.12 -14.06 12.00
CA GLU A 87 2.38 -13.31 10.77
C GLU A 87 1.94 -11.86 10.94
N ARG A 88 0.66 -11.63 11.31
CA ARG A 88 0.12 -10.29 11.55
C ARG A 88 0.85 -9.54 12.66
N PHE A 89 1.25 -10.25 13.71
CA PHE A 89 2.02 -9.65 14.78
C PHE A 89 3.43 -9.27 14.30
N SER A 90 4.07 -10.10 13.48
CA SER A 90 5.38 -9.78 12.91
C SER A 90 5.33 -8.58 11.96
N GLU A 91 4.27 -8.46 11.16
CA GLU A 91 4.01 -7.27 10.33
C GLU A 91 3.79 -6.02 11.18
N LEU A 92 2.99 -6.13 12.25
CA LEU A 92 2.75 -5.04 13.19
C LEU A 92 4.06 -4.53 13.81
N ILE A 93 4.95 -5.42 14.25
CA ILE A 93 6.24 -5.03 14.81
C ILE A 93 7.11 -4.28 13.79
N LYS A 94 7.08 -4.66 12.51
CA LYS A 94 7.86 -3.99 11.45
C LYS A 94 7.40 -2.55 11.19
N ILE A 95 6.10 -2.26 11.35
CA ILE A 95 5.56 -0.92 11.14
C ILE A 95 5.70 -0.02 12.39
N CYS A 96 5.86 -0.61 13.58
CA CYS A 96 5.98 0.11 14.83
C CYS A 96 7.40 0.62 15.06
N SER A 97 7.65 1.91 14.76
CA SER A 97 8.96 2.55 14.95
C SER A 97 9.41 2.69 16.42
N PHE A 98 8.47 2.57 17.37
CA PHE A 98 8.68 2.74 18.80
C PHE A 98 9.09 1.45 19.55
N VAL A 99 9.19 0.32 18.86
CA VAL A 99 9.52 -0.98 19.47
C VAL A 99 10.92 -1.43 19.04
N GLU A 100 11.70 -1.94 20.00
CA GLU A 100 12.90 -2.73 19.76
C GLU A 100 12.61 -4.21 20.04
N THR A 101 13.17 -5.10 19.24
CA THR A 101 13.09 -6.56 19.47
C THR A 101 14.49 -7.12 19.72
N LYS A 102 14.66 -7.84 20.84
CA LYS A 102 15.92 -8.50 21.21
C LYS A 102 15.67 -9.98 21.51
N PRO A 103 16.60 -10.89 21.19
CA PRO A 103 16.48 -12.28 21.63
C PRO A 103 16.52 -12.35 23.16
N LEU A 104 15.72 -13.23 23.75
CA LEU A 104 15.75 -13.46 25.19
C LEU A 104 17.08 -14.15 25.55
N HIS A 105 17.77 -13.63 26.55
CA HIS A 105 19.10 -14.13 26.95
C HIS A 105 19.08 -15.60 27.36
N SER A 106 18.04 -16.02 28.11
CA SER A 106 17.87 -17.40 28.58
C SER A 106 17.41 -18.38 27.50
N ASP A 107 16.69 -17.90 26.48
CA ASP A 107 16.23 -18.73 25.38
C ASP A 107 16.15 -17.91 24.08
N LYS A 108 17.16 -18.08 23.23
CA LYS A 108 17.28 -17.35 21.97
C LYS A 108 16.16 -17.65 20.97
N ARG A 109 15.33 -18.68 21.20
CA ARG A 109 14.13 -18.96 20.38
C ARG A 109 13.00 -17.98 20.67
N ASN A 110 13.02 -17.35 21.83
CA ASN A 110 12.05 -16.34 22.24
C ASN A 110 12.64 -14.93 22.09
N SER A 111 11.77 -13.97 21.78
CA SER A 111 12.15 -12.56 21.69
C SER A 111 11.41 -11.73 22.73
N VAL A 112 12.12 -10.73 23.24
CA VAL A 112 11.59 -9.66 24.09
C VAL A 112 11.38 -8.43 23.21
N ILE A 113 10.20 -7.83 23.30
CA ILE A 113 9.90 -6.53 22.73
C ILE A 113 10.01 -5.46 23.82
N ILE A 114 10.61 -4.33 23.48
CA ILE A 114 10.97 -3.25 24.41
C ILE A 114 10.49 -1.94 23.79
N LEU A 115 9.81 -1.11 24.59
CA LEU A 115 9.47 0.25 24.22
C LEU A 115 10.75 1.10 24.21
N LYS A 116 11.01 1.81 23.11
CA LYS A 116 12.15 2.73 23.05
C LYS A 116 12.07 3.75 24.18
N SER A 117 13.22 3.97 24.83
CA SER A 117 13.39 4.75 26.07
C SER A 117 12.88 6.19 26.00
N GLU A 118 12.77 6.74 24.80
CA GLU A 118 12.21 8.07 24.51
C GLU A 118 10.71 8.18 24.84
N LEU A 119 10.03 7.06 25.09
CA LEU A 119 8.58 6.97 25.21
C LEU A 119 8.09 6.32 26.51
N VAL A 120 9.00 5.98 27.43
CA VAL A 120 8.65 5.46 28.76
C VAL A 120 8.33 6.66 29.66
N PRO A 121 7.09 6.80 30.18
CA PRO A 121 6.80 7.83 31.17
C PRO A 121 7.69 7.60 32.40
N ARG A 122 8.62 8.53 32.65
CA ARG A 122 9.32 8.59 33.93
C ARG A 122 8.36 9.22 34.92
N ASN A 123 7.71 8.39 35.73
CA ASN A 123 7.04 8.89 36.92
C ASN A 123 8.14 9.39 37.87
N TYR A 124 8.30 10.71 37.95
CA TYR A 124 9.03 11.39 39.01
C TYR A 124 8.15 11.49 40.26
#